data_AF-A0A0Q6AIQ9-F1
#
_entry.id   AF-A0A0Q6AIQ9-F1
#
_cell.length_a   1.000
_cell.length_b   1.000
_cell.length_c   1.000
_cell.angle_alpha   90.00
_cell.angle_beta   90.00
_cell.angle_gamma   90.00
#
_symmetry.space_group_name_H-M   'P 1'
#
loop_
_entity.id
_entity.type
_entity.pdbx_description
1 polymer ?
#
loop_
_entity_poly.entity_id
_entity_poly.type
_entity_poly.pdbx_seq_one_letter_code
_entity_poly.pdbx_strand_id
1 'polypeptide(L)'
;MTQFSKTLIATAAFAVIATAAFSQAAWDFKPGMAYVYGGPGKMSAMAMAPAEKNHEAMMKHAKKVPDNTVFFMDNGTLYSASGRLDPTGNFYVN
;
A
#
# COMPACT_ATOMS: atom_id res chain seq x y z
N MET A 1 -43.02 22.85 12.21
CA MET A 1 -41.98 21.98 12.80
C MET A 1 -41.74 20.82 11.85
N THR A 2 -40.55 20.75 11.28
CA THR A 2 -40.11 19.77 10.26
C THR A 2 -39.70 18.46 10.92
N GLN A 3 -40.35 17.35 10.59
CA GLN A 3 -39.99 16.00 11.06
C GLN A 3 -38.76 15.41 10.34
N PHE A 4 -37.80 16.25 9.94
CA PHE A 4 -36.63 15.86 9.14
C PHE A 4 -35.36 15.60 9.97
N SER A 5 -35.49 15.28 11.26
CA SER A 5 -34.33 15.35 12.18
C SER A 5 -33.80 14.03 12.74
N LYS A 6 -34.28 12.85 12.33
CA LYS A 6 -33.75 11.58 12.89
C LYS A 6 -33.13 10.62 11.88
N THR A 7 -33.53 10.65 10.62
CA THR A 7 -33.04 9.70 9.61
C THR A 7 -31.72 10.14 8.95
N LEU A 8 -31.44 11.44 8.88
CA LEU A 8 -30.26 11.97 8.20
C LEU A 8 -28.96 11.84 9.02
N ILE A 9 -29.08 11.69 10.35
CA ILE A 9 -27.92 11.60 11.25
C ILE A 9 -27.32 10.18 11.26
N ALA A 10 -28.12 9.16 10.93
CA ALA A 10 -27.68 7.76 10.95
C ALA A 10 -26.75 7.38 9.78
N THR A 11 -26.76 8.13 8.68
CA THR A 11 -25.94 7.83 7.49
C THR A 11 -24.51 8.34 7.58
N ALA A 12 -24.23 9.38 8.39
CA ALA A 12 -22.87 9.89 8.55
C ALA A 12 -21.96 8.97 9.40
N ALA A 13 -22.54 8.24 10.37
CA ALA A 13 -21.79 7.35 11.25
C ALA A 13 -21.31 6.06 10.54
N PHE A 14 -21.98 5.63 9.46
CA PHE A 14 -21.58 4.45 8.69
C PHE A 14 -20.44 4.71 7.69
N ALA A 15 -20.18 5.97 7.34
CA ALA A 15 -19.10 6.31 6.40
C ALA A 15 -17.70 6.14 7.02
N VAL A 16 -17.59 6.15 8.36
CA VAL A 16 -16.29 6.09 9.06
C VAL A 16 -15.77 4.66 9.23
N ILE A 17 -16.64 3.65 9.20
CA ILE A 17 -16.25 2.24 9.43
C ILE A 17 -15.83 1.54 8.12
N ALA A 18 -16.17 2.12 6.96
CA ALA A 18 -15.87 1.51 5.66
C ALA A 18 -14.43 1.71 5.18
N THR A 19 -13.65 2.61 5.79
CA THR A 19 -12.27 2.90 5.35
C THR A 19 -11.25 1.87 5.79
N ALA A 20 -11.53 1.04 6.81
CA ALA A 20 -10.61 -0.02 7.25
C ALA A 20 -10.58 -1.24 6.32
N ALA A 21 -11.65 -1.47 5.54
CA ALA A 21 -11.77 -2.65 4.66
C ALA A 21 -11.00 -2.51 3.32
N PHE A 22 -10.50 -1.32 2.98
CA PHE A 22 -9.70 -1.12 1.76
C PHE A 22 -8.23 -1.58 1.89
N SER A 23 -7.82 -2.08 3.05
CA SER A 23 -6.47 -2.61 3.29
C SER A 23 -6.30 -4.09 2.89
N GLN A 24 -7.38 -4.81 2.61
CA GLN A 24 -7.32 -6.27 2.38
C GLN A 24 -6.99 -6.66 0.93
N ALA A 25 -6.74 -5.71 0.04
CA ALA A 25 -6.04 -6.04 -1.20
C ALA A 25 -4.55 -6.13 -0.85
N ALA A 26 -4.04 -7.35 -0.65
CA ALA A 26 -2.61 -7.59 -0.58
C ALA A 26 -1.95 -6.89 -1.77
N TRP A 27 -0.83 -6.22 -1.54
CA TRP A 27 -0.10 -5.49 -2.56
C TRP A 27 0.33 -6.48 -3.66
N ASP A 28 -0.47 -6.58 -4.73
CA ASP A 28 -0.31 -7.57 -5.78
C ASP A 28 0.72 -7.05 -6.79
N PHE A 29 1.97 -7.51 -6.66
CA PHE A 29 3.05 -7.18 -7.57
C PHE A 29 2.91 -7.96 -8.87
N LYS A 30 2.26 -7.35 -9.85
CA LYS A 30 2.08 -7.97 -11.17
C LYS A 30 3.37 -7.90 -11.99
N PRO A 31 3.72 -8.97 -12.74
CA PRO A 31 4.79 -8.92 -13.73
C PRO A 31 4.58 -7.75 -14.70
N GLY A 32 5.64 -7.03 -15.03
CA GLY A 32 5.56 -5.90 -15.97
C GLY A 32 5.10 -4.57 -15.35
N MET A 33 4.80 -4.51 -14.04
CA MET A 33 4.46 -3.26 -13.34
C MET A 33 5.63 -2.76 -12.49
N ALA A 34 5.85 -1.44 -12.51
CA ALA A 34 6.75 -0.74 -11.58
C ALA A 34 5.93 0.12 -10.62
N TYR A 35 6.34 0.14 -9.35
CA TYR A 35 5.70 0.93 -8.30
C TYR A 35 6.68 2.01 -7.85
N VAL A 36 6.29 3.27 -8.00
CA VAL A 36 7.15 4.43 -7.75
C VAL A 36 6.70 5.11 -6.48
N TYR A 37 7.62 5.21 -5.51
CA TYR A 37 7.46 6.07 -4.36
C TYR A 37 7.81 7.50 -4.77
N GLY A 38 6.81 8.36 -4.89
CA GLY A 38 6.93 9.76 -5.27
C GLY A 38 7.13 10.72 -4.09
N GLY A 39 7.30 10.20 -2.87
CA GLY A 39 7.40 10.98 -1.64
C GLY A 39 6.15 10.88 -0.76
N PRO A 40 5.95 11.83 0.18
CA PRO A 40 5.01 11.67 1.28
C PRO A 40 3.59 11.22 0.88
N GLY A 41 3.24 9.97 1.21
CA GLY A 41 1.93 9.38 0.88
C GLY A 41 1.64 9.17 -0.61
N LYS A 42 2.62 9.37 -1.50
CA LYS A 42 2.45 9.29 -2.96
C LYS A 42 3.10 8.02 -3.49
N MET A 43 2.27 7.08 -3.90
CA MET A 43 2.69 5.90 -4.66
C MET A 43 1.94 5.84 -5.98
N SER A 44 2.65 5.54 -7.06
CA SER A 44 2.07 5.30 -8.37
C SER A 44 2.49 3.95 -8.91
N ALA A 45 1.64 3.34 -9.73
CA ALA A 45 1.95 2.13 -10.46
C ALA A 45 1.98 2.45 -11.95
N MET A 46 2.99 1.98 -12.66
CA MET A 46 3.20 2.25 -14.08
C MET A 46 3.60 0.95 -14.78
N ALA A 47 3.09 0.74 -16.00
CA ALA A 47 3.55 -0.37 -16.83
C ALA A 47 5.00 -0.12 -17.25
N MET A 48 5.86 -1.13 -17.07
CA MET A 48 7.22 -1.10 -17.58
C MET A 48 7.19 -1.16 -19.10
N ALA A 49 8.06 -0.38 -19.73
CA ALA A 49 8.21 -0.43 -21.18
C ALA A 49 8.67 -1.84 -21.60
N PRO A 50 8.09 -2.42 -22.67
CA PRO A 50 8.35 -3.81 -23.06
C PRO A 50 9.75 -4.03 -23.67
N ALA A 51 10.48 -2.95 -23.98
CA ALA A 51 11.80 -3.05 -24.58
C ALA A 51 12.84 -3.59 -23.58
N GLU A 52 13.55 -4.67 -23.96
CA GLU A 52 14.56 -5.35 -23.15
C GLU A 52 15.61 -4.39 -22.56
N LYS A 53 16.06 -3.43 -23.37
CA LYS A 53 17.03 -2.39 -22.95
C LYS A 53 16.58 -1.61 -21.71
N ASN A 54 15.28 -1.37 -21.55
CA ASN A 54 14.76 -0.64 -20.38
C ASN A 54 14.77 -1.53 -19.14
N HIS A 55 14.40 -2.80 -19.30
CA HIS A 55 14.46 -3.76 -18.21
C HIS A 55 15.89 -4.02 -17.73
N GLU A 56 16.84 -4.20 -18.65
CA GLU A 56 18.26 -4.35 -18.34
C GLU A 56 18.83 -3.14 -17.59
N ALA A 57 18.48 -1.92 -18.04
CA ALA A 57 18.90 -0.69 -17.39
C ALA A 57 18.37 -0.60 -15.94
N MET A 58 17.13 -1.02 -15.69
CA MET A 58 16.57 -1.09 -14.34
C MET A 58 17.29 -2.13 -13.49
N MET A 59 17.51 -3.34 -14.04
CA MET A 59 18.14 -4.45 -13.32
C MET A 59 19.60 -4.18 -12.94
N LYS A 60 20.34 -3.40 -13.74
CA LYS A 60 21.74 -3.03 -13.46
C LYS A 60 21.92 -2.33 -12.10
N HIS A 61 20.92 -1.58 -11.66
CA HIS A 61 20.95 -0.82 -10.40
C HIS A 61 19.99 -1.37 -9.35
N ALA A 62 19.28 -2.45 -9.67
CA ALA A 62 18.32 -3.06 -8.76
C ALA A 62 19.02 -3.79 -7.62
N LYS A 63 18.43 -3.73 -6.44
CA LYS A 63 18.75 -4.62 -5.33
C LYS A 63 17.56 -5.54 -5.10
N LYS A 64 17.82 -6.84 -4.99
CA LYS A 64 16.80 -7.81 -4.59
C LYS A 64 16.36 -7.47 -3.16
N VAL A 65 15.06 -7.32 -2.96
CA VAL A 65 14.45 -7.20 -1.63
C VAL A 65 14.56 -8.58 -0.95
N PRO A 66 15.15 -8.66 0.26
CA PRO A 66 15.20 -9.93 0.99
C PRO A 66 13.80 -10.47 1.31
N ASP A 67 13.68 -11.79 1.35
CA ASP A 67 12.44 -12.44 1.75
C ASP A 67 12.07 -12.03 3.19
N ASN A 68 10.77 -11.96 3.48
CA ASN A 68 10.24 -11.45 4.76
C ASN A 68 10.64 -9.99 5.05
N THR A 69 10.65 -9.13 4.02
CA THR A 69 10.70 -7.68 4.20
C THR A 69 9.27 -7.13 4.30
N VAL A 70 9.00 -6.41 5.37
CA VAL A 70 7.74 -5.69 5.59
C VAL A 70 7.92 -4.25 5.10
N PHE A 71 7.00 -3.77 4.26
CA PHE A 71 6.91 -2.37 3.86
C PHE A 71 5.73 -1.71 4.56
N PHE A 72 5.92 -0.53 5.13
CA PHE A 72 4.87 0.20 5.84
C PHE A 72 5.08 1.72 5.74
N MET A 73 3.98 2.46 5.86
CA MET A 73 4.00 3.92 5.87
C MET A 73 3.99 4.42 7.31
N ASP A 74 4.90 5.33 7.65
CA ASP A 74 4.85 6.11 8.89
C ASP A 74 5.09 7.58 8.58
N ASN A 75 4.20 8.45 9.07
CA ASN A 75 4.26 9.89 8.85
C ASN A 75 4.48 10.30 7.37
N GLY A 76 3.82 9.57 6.45
CA GLY A 76 3.93 9.77 5.01
C GLY A 76 5.21 9.19 4.39
N THR A 77 6.15 8.70 5.18
CA THR A 77 7.39 8.09 4.70
C THR A 77 7.24 6.58 4.57
N LEU A 78 7.71 6.03 3.44
CA LEU A 78 7.77 4.59 3.23
C LEU A 78 9.01 4.02 3.93
N TYR A 79 8.78 3.05 4.81
CA TYR A 79 9.82 2.28 5.50
C TYR A 79 9.81 0.83 5.05
N SER A 80 10.95 0.16 5.23
CA SER A 80 11.11 -1.28 5.07
C SER A 80 11.83 -1.88 6.27
N ALA A 81 11.37 -3.02 6.79
CA ALA A 81 12.01 -3.73 7.88
C ALA A 81 12.06 -5.24 7.60
N SER A 82 13.17 -5.88 7.93
CA SER A 82 13.28 -7.34 7.89
C SER A 82 12.60 -7.94 9.12
N GLY A 83 11.63 -8.83 8.92
CA GLY A 83 10.90 -9.47 10.01
C GLY A 83 9.59 -10.10 9.56
N ARG A 84 8.80 -10.57 10.52
CA ARG A 84 7.50 -11.20 10.25
C ARG A 84 6.39 -10.39 10.91
N LEU A 85 5.32 -10.13 10.16
CA LEU A 85 4.03 -9.74 10.70
C LEU A 85 3.16 -10.98 10.85
N ASP A 86 2.59 -11.18 12.04
CA ASP A 86 1.56 -12.20 12.22
C ASP A 86 0.19 -11.69 11.69
N PRO A 87 -0.82 -12.57 11.55
CA PRO A 87 -2.16 -12.16 11.10
C PRO A 87 -2.86 -11.15 12.02
N THR A 88 -2.37 -10.94 13.25
CA THR A 88 -2.90 -9.96 14.20
C THR A 88 -2.18 -8.61 14.13
N GLY A 89 -1.13 -8.51 13.30
CA GLY A 89 -0.35 -7.30 13.09
C GLY A 89 0.85 -7.13 14.02
N ASN A 90 1.21 -8.12 14.84
CA ASN A 90 2.41 -8.02 15.67
C ASN A 90 3.67 -8.25 14.81
N PHE A 91 4.66 -7.38 15.00
CA PHE A 91 5.95 -7.46 14.30
C PHE A 91 7.00 -8.17 15.14
N TYR A 92 7.69 -9.12 14.52
CA TYR A 92 8.76 -9.91 15.14
C TYR A 92 10.04 -9.78 14.32
N VAL A 93 11.14 -9.54 15.02
CA VAL A 93 12.49 -9.59 14.48
C VAL A 93 13.07 -10.97 14.80
N ASN A 94 13.69 -11.61 13.82
CA ASN A 94 14.43 -12.85 14.04
C ASN A 94 15.76 -12.60 14.75
#